data_AF-A0A4P9TF32-F1
#
_entry.id   AF-A0A4P9TF32-F1
#
_cell.length_a   1.000
_cell.length_b   1.000
_cell.length_c   1.000
_cell.angle_alpha   90.00
_cell.angle_beta   90.00
_cell.angle_gamma   90.00
#
_symmetry.space_group_name_H-M   'P 1'
#
loop_
_entity.id
_entity.type
_entity.pdbx_description
1 polymer ?
#
loop_
_entity_poly.entity_id
_entity_poly.type
_entity_poly.pdbx_seq_one_letter_code
_entity_poly.pdbx_strand_id
1 'polypeptide(L)' 'MLRALLERIATALLGRLLLAVALVVPALGVVVLVSGGTELLLVVGLSRSVAGLIAAGAATIVSVVGLAAFGSFAIEW' A
#
# COMPACT_ATOMS: atom_id res chain seq x y z
N MET A 1 20.99 -29.69 -12.27
CA MET A 1 21.53 -28.65 -11.37
C MET A 1 21.19 -27.23 -11.82
N LEU A 2 21.51 -26.84 -13.06
CA LEU A 2 21.24 -25.47 -13.56
C LEU A 2 19.76 -25.06 -13.45
N ARG A 3 18.83 -25.96 -13.78
CA ARG A 3 17.38 -25.73 -13.74
C ARG A 3 16.85 -25.42 -12.33
N ALA A 4 17.32 -26.16 -11.34
CA ALA A 4 16.94 -25.97 -9.92
C ALA A 4 17.53 -24.67 -9.34
N LEU A 5 18.72 -24.27 -9.81
CA LEU A 5 19.32 -22.99 -9.43
C LEU A 5 18.53 -21.82 -10.02
N LEU A 6 18.10 -21.94 -11.28
CA LEU A 6 17.25 -20.96 -11.96
C LEU A 6 15.89 -20.80 -11.28
N GLU A 7 15.25 -21.92 -10.92
CA GLU A 7 13.97 -21.91 -10.18
C GLU A 7 14.10 -21.19 -8.83
N ARG A 8 15.17 -21.44 -8.07
CA ARG A 8 15.46 -20.75 -6.81
C ARG A 8 15.67 -19.25 -6.98
N ILE A 9 16.40 -18.84 -8.02
CA ILE A 9 16.62 -17.42 -8.31
C ILE A 9 15.31 -16.76 -8.73
N ALA A 10 14.52 -17.42 -9.58
CA ALA A 10 13.22 -16.91 -10.03
C ALA A 10 12.23 -16.76 -8.86
N THR A 11 12.15 -17.73 -7.95
CA THR A 11 11.30 -17.63 -6.75
C THR A 11 11.77 -16.52 -5.81
N ALA A 12 13.08 -16.37 -5.59
CA ALA A 12 13.61 -15.29 -4.78
C ALA A 12 13.34 -13.90 -5.39
N LEU A 13 13.46 -13.76 -6.72
CA LEU A 13 13.15 -12.53 -7.42
C LEU A 13 11.65 -12.19 -7.36
N LEU A 14 10.80 -13.20 -7.55
CA LEU A 14 9.35 -13.07 -7.47
C LEU A 14 8.90 -12.69 -6.06
N GLY A 15 9.47 -13.32 -5.02
CA GLY A 15 9.22 -12.97 -3.63
C GLY A 15 9.60 -11.52 -3.31
N ARG A 16 10.77 -11.06 -3.80
CA ARG A 16 11.20 -9.66 -3.65
C ARG A 16 10.29 -8.68 -4.40
N LEU A 17 9.85 -9.04 -5.61
CA LEU A 17 8.92 -8.24 -6.40
C LEU A 17 7.58 -8.11 -5.68
N LEU A 18 7.04 -9.21 -5.15
CA LEU A 18 5.79 -9.22 -4.40
C LEU A 18 5.90 -8.38 -3.12
N LEU A 19 7.02 -8.47 -2.40
CA LEU A 19 7.33 -7.62 -1.26
C LEU A 19 7.36 -6.13 -1.64
N ALA A 20 8.02 -5.80 -2.75
CA ALA A 20 8.07 -4.43 -3.25
C ALA A 20 6.68 -3.92 -3.63
N VAL A 21 5.89 -4.72 -4.35
CA VAL A 21 4.51 -4.38 -4.71
C VAL A 21 3.63 -4.19 -3.47
N ALA A 22 3.75 -5.09 -2.50
CA ALA A 22 3.00 -5.04 -1.25
C ALA A 22 3.33 -3.80 -0.40
N LEU A 23 4.54 -3.25 -0.51
CA LEU A 23 4.92 -2.01 0.18
C LEU A 23 4.58 -0.76 -0.63
N VAL A 24 4.77 -0.79 -1.95
CA VAL A 24 4.59 0.35 -2.83
C VAL A 24 3.12 0.67 -3.06
N VAL A 25 2.25 -0.34 -3.21
CA VAL A 25 0.82 -0.13 -3.49
C VAL A 25 0.11 0.60 -2.33
N PRO A 26 0.27 0.22 -1.05
CA PRO A 26 -0.31 0.96 0.06
C PRO A 26 0.27 2.38 0.17
N ALA A 27 1.58 2.54 -0.04
CA ALA A 27 2.23 3.84 0.01
C ALA A 27 1.68 4.79 -1.07
N LEU A 28 1.53 4.32 -2.31
CA LEU A 28 0.91 5.09 -3.39
C LEU A 28 -0.56 5.38 -3.12
N GLY A 29 -1.30 4.41 -2.57
CA GLY A 29 -2.69 4.60 -2.15
C GLY A 29 -2.82 5.74 -1.15
N VAL A 30 -1.97 5.78 -0.13
CA VAL A 30 -1.94 6.86 0.87
C VAL A 30 -1.58 8.21 0.23
N VAL A 31 -0.57 8.26 -0.63
CA VAL A 31 -0.15 9.51 -1.30
C VAL A 31 -1.25 10.08 -2.20
N VAL A 32 -1.92 9.22 -2.97
CA VAL A 32 -3.05 9.63 -3.82
C VAL A 32 -4.24 10.08 -2.99
N LEU A 33 -4.55 9.38 -1.89
CA LEU A 33 -5.66 9.74 -1.02
C LEU A 33 -5.42 11.07 -0.29
N VAL A 34 -4.19 11.31 0.16
CA VAL A 34 -3.83 12.55 0.86
C VAL A 34 -3.74 13.73 -0.11
N SER A 35 -3.16 13.55 -1.30
CA SER A 35 -3.05 14.64 -2.29
C SER A 35 -4.39 14.94 -2.98
N GLY A 36 -5.13 13.93 -3.43
CA GLY A 36 -6.37 14.11 -4.17
C GLY A 36 -7.63 14.11 -3.31
N GLY A 37 -7.68 13.32 -2.24
CA GLY A 37 -8.87 13.18 -1.39
C GLY A 37 -9.18 14.45 -0.61
N THR A 38 -8.15 15.17 -0.14
CA THR A 38 -8.34 16.42 0.60
C THR A 38 -8.92 17.52 -0.31
N GLU A 39 -8.42 17.64 -1.54
CA GLU A 39 -8.92 18.58 -2.56
C GLU A 39 -10.37 18.26 -2.96
N LEU A 40 -10.70 16.99 -3.18
CA LEU A 40 -12.07 16.55 -3.50
C LEU A 40 -13.05 16.87 -2.37
N LEU A 41 -12.66 16.67 -1.11
CA LEU A 41 -13.51 16.98 0.04
C LEU A 41 -13.72 18.49 0.19
N LEU A 42 -12.71 19.31 -0.10
CA LEU A 42 -12.84 20.77 -0.15
C LEU A 42 -13.83 21.22 -1.23
N VAL A 43 -13.81 20.59 -2.41
CA VAL A 43 -14.78 20.87 -3.51
C VAL A 43 -16.22 20.55 -3.09
N VAL A 44 -16.43 19.52 -2.27
CA VAL A 44 -17.75 19.14 -1.72
C VAL A 44 -18.18 20.07 -0.57
N GLY A 45 -17.38 21.09 -0.24
CA GLY A 45 -17.72 22.11 0.75
C GLY A 45 -17.37 21.74 2.19
N LEU A 46 -16.57 20.68 2.42
CA LEU A 46 -16.02 20.42 3.74
C LEU A 46 -14.98 21.48 4.11
N SER A 47 -14.95 21.85 5.39
CA SER A 47 -13.88 22.69 5.90
C SER A 47 -12.53 21.96 5.83
N ARG A 48 -11.45 22.71 5.63
CA ARG A 48 -10.09 22.16 5.50
C ARG A 48 -9.67 21.29 6.69
N SER A 49 -10.12 21.62 7.91
CA SER A 49 -9.85 20.80 9.09
C SER A 49 -10.55 19.44 9.04
N VAL A 50 -11.80 19.39 8.58
CA VAL A 50 -12.56 18.12 8.50
C VAL A 50 -12.05 17.28 7.33
N ALA A 51 -11.80 17.91 6.17
CA ALA A 51 -11.21 17.23 5.01
C ALA A 51 -9.84 16.62 5.33
N GLY A 52 -8.97 17.36 6.02
CA GLY A 52 -7.67 16.87 6.46
C GLY A 52 -7.77 15.71 7.46
N LEU A 53 -8.73 15.77 8.40
CA LEU A 53 -8.99 14.68 9.35
C LEU A 53 -9.45 13.39 8.65
N ILE A 54 -10.36 13.51 7.68
CA ILE A 54 -10.85 12.35 6.92
C ILE A 54 -9.73 11.75 6.08
N ALA A 55 -8.95 12.58 5.39
CA ALA A 55 -7.82 12.11 4.59
C ALA A 55 -6.77 11.40 5.47
N ALA A 56 -6.45 11.95 6.65
CA ALA A 56 -5.54 11.35 7.60
C ALA A 56 -6.07 10.03 8.20
N GLY A 57 -7.35 9.99 8.55
CA GLY A 57 -8.01 8.78 9.05
C GLY A 57 -8.02 7.66 8.00
N ALA A 58 -8.36 8.00 6.75
CA ALA A 58 -8.38 7.05 5.67
C ALA A 58 -6.96 6.56 5.28
N ALA A 59 -5.96 7.44 5.30
CA ALA A 59 -4.55 7.05 5.16
C ALA A 59 -4.11 6.06 6.26
N THR A 60 -4.56 6.27 7.49
CA THR A 60 -4.26 5.38 8.62
C THR A 60 -4.90 4.00 8.43
N ILE A 61 -6.18 3.96 8.04
CA ILE A 61 -6.89 2.70 7.75
C ILE A 61 -6.21 1.95 6.61
N VAL A 62 -5.88 2.63 5.51
CA VAL A 62 -5.18 2.03 4.36
C VAL A 62 -3.81 1.49 4.78
N SER A 63 -3.09 2.19 5.65
CA SER A 63 -1.81 1.72 6.17
C SER A 63 -1.95 0.46 7.04
N VAL A 64 -2.95 0.42 7.92
CA VAL A 64 -3.24 -0.75 8.76
C VAL A 64 -3.69 -1.94 7.91
N VAL A 65 -4.58 -1.73 6.95
CA VAL A 65 -5.05 -2.78 6.03
C VAL A 65 -3.90 -3.27 5.14
N GLY A 66 -3.07 -2.36 4.62
CA GLY A 66 -1.89 -2.70 3.86
C GLY A 66 -0.87 -3.50 4.67
N LEU A 67 -0.66 -3.14 5.94
CA LEU A 67 0.21 -3.88 6.85
C LEU A 67 -0.37 -5.26 7.19
N ALA A 68 -1.68 -5.37 7.41
CA ALA A 68 -2.35 -6.64 7.69
C ALA A 68 -2.30 -7.58 6.48
N ALA A 69 -2.55 -7.05 5.27
CA ALA A 69 -2.41 -7.79 4.02
C ALA A 69 -0.96 -8.20 3.77
N PHE A 70 0.01 -7.33 4.06
CA PHE A 70 1.42 -7.68 4.02
C PHE A 70 1.74 -8.83 4.99
N GLY A 71 1.25 -8.74 6.24
CA GLY A 71 1.41 -9.78 7.24
C GLY A 71 0.85 -11.12 6.79
N SER A 72 -0.35 -11.17 6.18
CA SER A 72 -0.90 -12.42 5.65
C SER A 72 -0.05 -13.00 4.52
N PHE A 73 0.40 -12.17 3.58
CA PHE A 73 1.25 -12.63 2.46
C PHE A 73 2.66 -13.06 2.91
N ALA A 74 3.21 -12.43 3.95
CA ALA A 74 4.54 -12.74 4.48
C ALA A 74 4.55 -13.96 5.41
N ILE A 75 3.42 -14.30 6.05
CA ILE A 75 3.29 -15.46 6.94
C ILE A 75 2.89 -16.73 6.18
N GLU A 76 2.20 -16.61 5.03
CA GLU A 76 1.85 -17.76 4.17
C GLU A 76 3.00 -18.26 3.27
N TRP A 77 4.17 -17.59 3.29
CA TRP A 77 5.39 -17.99 2.56
C TRP A 77 6.41 -18.67 3.48
#